data_AF-A0A1X3H226-F1
#
_entry.id   AF-A0A1X3H226-F1
#
_cell.length_a   1.000
_cell.length_b   1.000
_cell.length_c   1.000
_cell.angle_alpha   90.00
_cell.angle_beta   90.00
_cell.angle_gamma   90.00
#
_symmetry.space_group_name_H-M   'P 1'
#
loop_
_entity.id
_entity.type
_entity.pdbx_description
1 polymer ?
#
loop_
_entity_poly.entity_id
_entity_poly.type
_entity_poly.pdbx_seq_one_letter_code
_entity_poly.pdbx_strand_id
1 'polypeptide(L)' 'MLEEKLTEAIVEELKRQAANRPQSLKVERAHDAKASEELIVNGKIDLAALVMVIAGSVAGGP' A
#
# COMPACT_ATOMS: atom_id res chain seq x y z
N MET A 1 15.84 -3.46 -3.83
CA MET A 1 16.50 -2.43 -2.98
C MET A 1 15.57 -2.05 -1.83
N LEU A 2 15.99 -1.20 -0.87
CA LEU A 2 15.16 -0.84 0.28
C LEU A 2 13.86 -0.14 -0.17
N GLU A 3 13.97 0.69 -1.20
CA GLU A 3 12.88 1.42 -1.84
C GLU A 3 11.83 0.47 -2.42
N GLU A 4 12.25 -0.60 -3.11
CA GLU A 4 11.33 -1.62 -3.64
C GLU A 4 10.58 -2.34 -2.52
N LYS A 5 11.28 -2.73 -1.44
CA LYS A 5 10.65 -3.37 -0.26
C LYS A 5 9.65 -2.44 0.42
N LEU A 6 9.96 -1.15 0.51
CA LEU A 6 9.07 -0.13 1.05
C LEU A 6 7.81 0.04 0.19
N THR A 7 7.99 0.13 -1.13
CA THR A 7 6.88 0.21 -2.09
C THR A 7 5.98 -1.02 -1.99
N GLU A 8 6.55 -2.23 -1.90
CA GLU A 8 5.80 -3.47 -1.71
C GLU A 8 5.00 -3.45 -0.40
N ALA A 9 5.62 -3.08 0.72
CA ALA A 9 4.95 -3.01 2.02
C ALA A 9 3.77 -2.02 2.02
N ILE A 10 3.92 -0.86 1.35
CA ILE A 10 2.84 0.11 1.17
C ILE A 10 1.70 -0.50 0.36
N VAL A 11 2.00 -1.12 -0.78
CA VAL A 11 0.98 -1.72 -1.67
C VAL A 11 0.23 -2.84 -0.95
N GLU A 12 0.94 -3.70 -0.21
CA GLU A 12 0.36 -4.81 0.55
C GLU A 12 -0.54 -4.32 1.68
N GLU A 13 -0.13 -3.28 2.41
CA GLU A 13 -0.98 -2.63 3.40
C GLU A 13 -2.28 -2.12 2.80
N LEU A 14 -2.18 -1.33 1.72
CA LEU A 14 -3.34 -0.73 1.07
C LEU A 14 -4.32 -1.80 0.58
N LYS A 15 -3.80 -2.89 -0.02
CA LYS A 15 -4.59 -4.05 -0.42
C LYS A 15 -5.24 -4.75 0.78
N ARG A 16 -4.52 -4.91 1.90
CA ARG A 16 -5.08 -5.51 3.13
C ARG A 16 -6.22 -4.66 3.67
N GLN A 17 -6.07 -3.35 3.71
CA GLN A 17 -7.14 -2.45 4.15
C GLN A 17 -8.36 -2.52 3.21
N ALA A 18 -8.14 -2.59 1.89
CA ALA A 18 -9.22 -2.77 0.92
C ALA A 18 -9.94 -4.10 1.10
N ALA A 19 -9.21 -5.20 1.33
CA ALA A 19 -9.77 -6.51 1.61
C ALA A 19 -10.62 -6.54 2.90
N ASN A 20 -10.24 -5.76 3.91
CA ASN A 20 -11.00 -5.64 5.16
C ASN A 20 -12.24 -4.73 5.03
N ARG A 21 -12.30 -3.88 3.99
CA ARG A 21 -13.38 -2.90 3.77
C ARG A 21 -13.81 -2.83 2.29
N PRO A 22 -14.18 -3.96 1.66
CA PRO A 22 -14.31 -4.05 0.20
C PRO A 22 -15.43 -3.19 -0.40
N GLN A 23 -16.40 -2.76 0.42
CA GLN A 23 -17.49 -1.89 -0.02
C GLN A 23 -17.13 -0.39 0.03
N SER A 24 -16.08 0.00 0.76
CA SER A 24 -15.74 1.41 1.02
C SER A 24 -14.31 1.81 0.66
N LEU A 25 -13.47 0.84 0.26
CA LEU A 25 -12.11 1.08 -0.16
C LEU A 25 -11.76 0.18 -1.35
N LYS A 26 -11.32 0.81 -2.44
CA LYS A 26 -10.86 0.14 -3.66
C LYS A 26 -9.44 0.63 -3.99
N VAL A 27 -8.56 -0.30 -4.37
CA VAL A 27 -7.17 -0.05 -4.75
C VAL A 27 -6.90 -0.70 -6.10
N GLU A 28 -6.49 0.08 -7.09
CA GLU A 28 -6.25 -0.36 -8.46
C GLU A 28 -4.88 0.15 -8.95
N ARG A 29 -4.23 -0.58 -9.87
CA ARG A 29 -3.03 -0.07 -10.55
C ARG A 29 -3.44 0.97 -11.59
N ALA A 30 -2.66 2.03 -11.74
CA ALA A 30 -2.82 2.94 -12.86
C ALA A 30 -2.59 2.18 -14.18
N HIS A 31 -3.40 2.46 -15.20
CA HIS A 31 -3.45 1.68 -16.44
C HIS A 31 -2.33 2.00 -17.45
N ASP A 32 -1.41 2.91 -17.15
CA ASP A 32 -0.38 3.36 -18.09
C ASP A 32 0.95 2.62 -17.93
N ALA A 33 1.55 2.23 -19.05
CA ALA A 33 2.78 1.43 -19.13
C ALA A 33 4.06 2.12 -18.57
N LYS A 34 3.95 3.39 -18.15
CA LYS A 34 5.00 4.15 -17.42
C LYS A 34 4.69 4.32 -15.92
N ALA A 35 3.51 3.91 -15.49
CA ALA A 35 2.95 4.12 -14.15
C ALA A 35 3.05 2.85 -13.28
N SER A 36 4.16 2.12 -13.38
CA SER A 36 4.35 0.84 -12.65
C SER A 36 4.27 0.98 -11.13
N GLU A 37 4.31 2.20 -10.61
CA GLU A 37 4.30 2.52 -9.18
C GLU A 37 3.05 3.31 -8.74
N GLU A 38 2.16 3.69 -9.66
CA GLU A 38 0.98 4.49 -9.30
C GLU A 38 -0.22 3.61 -8.95
N LEU A 39 -0.89 3.98 -7.85
CA LEU A 39 -2.13 3.36 -7.40
C LEU A 39 -3.27 4.38 -7.40
N ILE A 40 -4.43 3.96 -7.89
CA ILE A 40 -5.69 4.65 -7.69
C ILE A 40 -6.31 4.12 -6.40
N VAL A 41 -6.52 4.98 -5.41
CA VAL A 41 -7.13 4.63 -4.12
C VAL A 41 -8.42 5.40 -3.92
N ASN A 42 -9.55 4.69 -3.91
CA ASN A 42 -10.89 5.25 -3.73
C ASN A 42 -11.47 4.78 -2.40
N GLY A 43 -11.40 5.64 -1.38
CA GLY A 43 -11.92 5.35 -0.05
C GLY A 43 -11.07 5.93 1.07
N LYS A 44 -11.41 5.59 2.31
CA LYS A 44 -10.64 6.01 3.50
C LYS A 44 -9.51 5.02 3.79
N ILE A 45 -8.32 5.54 4.01
CA ILE A 45 -7.14 4.79 4.44
C ILE A 45 -6.92 5.03 5.94
N ASP A 46 -6.55 3.98 6.66
CA ASP A 46 -6.02 4.07 8.01
C ASP A 46 -4.52 4.38 7.94
N LEU A 47 -4.18 5.65 8.13
CA LEU A 47 -2.79 6.11 8.07
C LEU A 47 -1.93 5.59 9.23
N ALA A 48 -2.52 5.34 10.41
CA ALA A 48 -1.78 4.84 11.56
C ALA A 48 -1.32 3.39 11.32
N ALA A 49 -2.21 2.55 10.78
CA ALA A 49 -1.87 1.19 10.36
C ALA A 49 -0.80 1.18 9.27
N LEU A 50 -0.88 2.11 8.30
CA LEU A 50 0.11 2.23 7.23
C LEU A 50 1.50 2.65 7.73
N VAL A 51 1.57 3.62 8.64
CA VAL A 51 2.83 4.01 9.29
C VAL A 51 3.46 2.86 10.05
N MET A 52 2.66 2.04 10.76
CA MET A 52 3.17 0.91 11.54
C MET A 52 3.87 -0.13 10.66
N VAL A 53 3.32 -0.44 9.49
CA VAL A 53 3.93 -1.38 8.54
C VAL A 53 5.20 -0.81 7.93
N ILE A 54 5.18 0.46 7.47
CA ILE A 54 6.39 1.11 6.93
C ILE A 54 7.52 1.14 7.96
N ALA A 55 7.22 1.51 9.20
CA ALA A 55 8.20 1.54 10.28
C ALA A 55 8.80 0.15 10.54
N GLY A 56 7.99 -0.91 10.49
CA GLY A 56 8.45 -2.29 10.61
C GLY A 56 9.40 -2.72 9.48
N SER A 57 9.11 -2.33 8.24
CA SER A 57 9.94 -2.64 7.07
C SER A 57 11.30 -1.92 7.08
N VAL A 58 11.39 -0.70 7.65
CA VAL A 58 12.65 0.06 7.79
C VAL A 58 13.47 -0.38 8.99
N ALA A 59 12.81 -0.77 10.09
CA ALA A 59 13.48 -1.15 11.33
C ALA A 59 14.21 -2.51 11.28
N GLY A 60 14.17 -3.22 10.15
CA GLY A 60 14.82 -4.52 9.97
C GLY A 60 13.93 -5.72 10.27
N GLY A 61 12.62 -5.62 10.01
CA GLY A 61 11.75 -6.80 9.99
C GLY A 61 12.23 -7.84 8.95
N PRO A 62 12.03 -9.14 9.22
CA PRO A 62 12.60 -10.26 8.44
C PRO A 62 12.27 -10.21 6.93
#